data_AF-X1VXL5-F1
#
_entry.id   AF-X1VXL5-F1
#
_cell.length_a   1.000
_cell.length_b   1.000
_cell.length_c   1.000
_cell.angle_alpha   90.00
_cell.angle_beta   90.00
_cell.angle_gamma   90.00
#
_symmetry.space_group_name_H-M   'P 1'
#
loop_
_entity.id
_entity.type
_entity.pdbx_description
1 polymer ?
#
loop_
_entity_poly.entity_id
_entity_poly.type
_entity_poly.pdbx_seq_one_letter_code
_entity_poly.pdbx_strand_id
1 'polypeptide(L)'
;MGGDFDLVQHAKSSGKGLSYYDEETKEHIVPYIIEPSAGVERTALAVLCDAYDEDVADGEARVLLHLHPSIAPIKVAVLPLSRKETLTPLAKEVYTELRQQWMTSYDEAQSIGRRYRRQDEIGTPFCVTIDFESLEDKQVTIR
;
A
#
# COMPACT_ATOMS: atom_id res chain seq x y z
N MET A 1 16.34 -22.64 17.02
CA MET A 1 16.15 -23.19 15.67
C MET A 1 15.41 -24.49 15.83
N GLY A 2 14.20 -24.58 15.27
CA GLY A 2 13.44 -25.82 15.27
C GLY A 2 14.21 -26.86 14.48
N GLY A 3 14.61 -27.97 15.12
CA GLY A 3 15.16 -29.11 14.40
C GLY A 3 14.03 -29.85 13.69
N ASP A 4 13.86 -31.12 14.03
CA ASP A 4 12.76 -31.98 13.57
C ASP A 4 11.57 -32.02 14.57
N PHE A 5 11.63 -31.25 15.65
CA PHE A 5 10.71 -31.36 16.79
C PHE A 5 9.23 -31.34 16.38
N ASP A 6 8.79 -30.37 15.56
CA ASP A 6 7.38 -30.25 15.20
C ASP A 6 6.89 -31.46 14.38
N LEU A 7 7.70 -31.93 13.41
CA LEU A 7 7.36 -33.11 12.62
C LEU A 7 7.33 -34.37 13.47
N VAL A 8 8.26 -34.53 14.42
CA VAL A 8 8.27 -35.67 15.35
C VAL A 8 7.02 -35.68 16.22
N GLN A 9 6.60 -34.53 16.76
CA GLN A 9 5.40 -34.43 17.57
C GLN A 9 4.12 -34.66 16.74
N HIS A 10 4.04 -34.08 15.54
CA HIS A 10 2.89 -34.30 14.66
C HIS A 10 2.79 -35.75 14.19
N ALA A 11 3.90 -36.41 13.89
CA ALA A 11 3.91 -37.83 13.51
C ALA A 11 3.42 -38.73 14.65
N LYS A 12 3.87 -38.46 15.89
CA LYS A 12 3.43 -39.19 17.10
C LYS A 12 1.93 -39.02 17.36
N SER A 13 1.44 -37.77 17.30
CA SER A 13 0.04 -37.45 17.62
C SER A 13 -0.94 -37.87 16.50
N SER A 14 -0.52 -37.79 15.25
CA SER A 14 -1.38 -38.13 14.09
C SER A 14 -1.31 -39.61 13.68
N GLY A 15 -0.29 -40.36 14.12
CA GLY A 15 -0.03 -41.73 13.69
C GLY A 15 0.44 -41.87 12.23
N LYS A 16 0.71 -40.75 11.54
CA LYS A 16 1.20 -40.74 10.15
C LYS A 16 2.70 -40.46 10.12
N GLY A 17 3.44 -41.21 9.30
CA GLY A 17 4.85 -40.93 9.05
C GLY A 17 5.03 -39.61 8.30
N LEU A 18 5.87 -38.72 8.83
CA LEU A 18 6.25 -37.44 8.23
C LEU A 18 7.74 -37.42 7.81
N SER A 19 8.29 -38.59 7.51
CA SER A 19 9.66 -38.72 6.99
C SER A 19 9.69 -38.58 5.47
N TYR A 20 10.80 -38.04 4.96
CA TYR A 20 11.14 -38.00 3.55
C TYR A 20 12.09 -39.17 3.23
N TYR A 21 11.89 -39.83 2.10
CA TYR A 21 12.83 -40.82 1.59
C TYR A 21 13.83 -40.13 0.67
N ASP A 22 15.09 -40.14 1.06
CA ASP A 22 16.18 -39.57 0.27
C ASP A 22 16.70 -40.63 -0.71
N GLU A 23 16.59 -40.35 -2.01
CA GLU A 23 17.02 -41.28 -3.06
C GLU A 23 18.54 -41.40 -3.19
N GLU A 24 19.32 -40.42 -2.73
CA GLU A 24 20.78 -40.45 -2.82
C GLU A 24 21.36 -41.33 -1.72
N THR A 25 20.91 -41.11 -0.49
CA THR A 25 21.37 -41.87 0.70
C THR A 25 20.60 -43.18 0.90
N LYS A 26 19.44 -43.34 0.23
CA LYS A 26 18.51 -44.47 0.40
C LYS A 26 17.94 -44.61 1.82
N GLU A 27 17.92 -43.52 2.59
CA GLU A 27 17.45 -43.50 3.97
C GLU A 27 16.17 -42.66 4.15
N HIS A 28 15.41 -42.96 5.20
CA HIS A 28 14.32 -42.09 5.65
C HIS A 28 14.85 -41.07 6.64
N ILE A 29 14.61 -39.79 6.35
CA ILE A 29 14.98 -38.67 7.23
C ILE A 29 13.74 -37.91 7.69
N VAL A 30 13.78 -37.36 8.90
CA VAL A 30 12.81 -36.33 9.31
C VAL A 30 13.46 -34.98 9.01
N PRO A 31 12.91 -34.18 8.08
CA PRO A 31 13.56 -32.94 7.67
C PRO A 31 13.53 -31.91 8.81
N TYR A 32 14.57 -31.09 8.87
CA TYR A 32 14.61 -29.98 9.81
C TYR A 32 13.77 -28.81 9.30
N ILE A 33 13.14 -28.10 10.23
CA ILE A 33 12.29 -26.95 9.93
C ILE A 33 13.12 -25.67 10.02
N ILE A 34 13.28 -25.00 8.89
CA ILE A 34 13.79 -23.63 8.86
C ILE A 34 12.60 -22.69 8.93
N GLU A 35 12.44 -21.99 10.06
CA GLU A 35 11.30 -21.11 10.31
C GLU A 35 11.71 -19.62 10.28
N PRO A 36 11.59 -18.94 9.12
CA PRO A 36 11.59 -17.49 9.09
C PRO A 36 10.24 -16.96 9.56
N SER A 37 10.23 -16.30 10.72
CA SER A 37 9.01 -15.68 11.27
C SER A 37 9.17 -14.16 11.38
N ALA A 38 8.13 -13.43 10.98
CA ALA A 38 8.05 -11.98 11.08
C ALA A 38 6.65 -11.57 11.56
N GLY A 39 6.58 -10.56 12.44
CA GLY A 39 5.31 -10.05 12.94
C GLY A 39 4.75 -8.97 12.02
N VAL A 40 3.59 -9.23 11.41
CA VAL A 40 2.95 -8.31 10.45
C VAL A 40 2.67 -6.95 11.08
N GLU A 41 2.15 -6.92 12.30
CA GLU A 41 1.80 -5.71 13.04
C GLU A 41 3.04 -4.86 13.36
N ARG A 42 4.13 -5.52 13.76
CA ARG A 42 5.40 -4.85 14.08
C ARG A 42 6.03 -4.27 12.82
N THR A 43 5.99 -5.00 11.71
CA THR A 43 6.48 -4.49 10.42
C THR A 43 5.65 -3.30 9.94
N ALA A 44 4.32 -3.38 10.03
CA ALA A 44 3.44 -2.27 9.66
C ALA A 44 3.71 -1.02 10.51
N LEU A 45 3.85 -1.19 11.83
CA LEU A 45 4.20 -0.07 12.72
C LEU A 45 5.56 0.51 12.39
N ALA A 46 6.57 -0.33 12.15
CA ALA A 46 7.91 0.14 11.80
C ALA A 46 7.91 0.98 10.52
N VAL A 47 7.18 0.53 9.48
CA VAL A 47 7.00 1.28 8.23
C VAL A 47 6.32 2.63 8.47
N LEU A 48 5.26 2.68 9.28
CA LEU A 48 4.57 3.93 9.59
C LEU A 48 5.46 4.90 10.35
N CYS A 49 6.23 4.41 11.32
CA CYS A 49 7.18 5.23 12.08
C CYS A 49 8.32 5.76 11.21
N ASP A 50 8.83 4.96 10.29
CA ASP A 50 9.90 5.34 9.36
C ASP A 50 9.44 6.39 8.34
N ALA A 51 8.20 6.25 7.86
CA ALA A 51 7.63 7.18 6.88
C ALA A 51 7.16 8.51 7.49
N TYR A 52 6.95 8.58 8.80
CA TYR A 52 6.40 9.76 9.46
C TYR A 52 7.34 10.97 9.42
N ASP A 53 6.82 12.11 8.98
CA ASP A 53 7.55 13.36 8.95
C ASP A 53 6.63 14.56 9.23
N GLU A 54 7.23 15.65 9.69
CA GLU A 54 6.58 16.93 9.97
C GLU A 54 7.39 18.07 9.35
N ASP A 55 6.74 18.88 8.51
CA ASP A 55 7.35 20.07 7.93
C ASP A 55 6.42 21.30 7.99
N VAL A 56 6.84 22.40 7.35
CA VAL A 56 6.07 23.63 7.28
C VAL A 56 5.69 23.90 5.83
N ALA A 57 4.39 24.00 5.56
CA ALA A 57 3.83 24.34 4.26
C ALA A 57 2.84 25.50 4.40
N ASP A 58 3.05 26.57 3.64
CA ASP A 58 2.26 27.81 3.69
C ASP A 58 2.19 28.45 5.10
N GLY A 59 3.26 28.31 5.88
CA GLY A 59 3.35 28.84 7.25
C GLY A 59 2.59 28.03 8.30
N GLU A 60 2.04 26.88 7.93
CA GLU A 60 1.36 25.96 8.85
C GLU A 60 2.10 24.62 8.94
N ALA A 61 2.05 23.99 10.11
CA ALA A 61 2.60 22.65 10.28
C ALA A 61 1.85 21.64 9.41
N ARG A 62 2.60 20.76 8.75
CA ARG A 62 2.07 19.71 7.90
C ARG A 62 2.69 18.38 8.32
N VAL A 63 1.82 17.40 8.56
CA VAL A 63 2.19 16.01 8.74
C VAL A 63 2.13 15.32 7.39
N LEU A 64 3.11 14.46 7.11
CA LEU A 64 3.12 13.65 5.90
C LEU A 64 3.75 12.27 6.16
N LEU A 65 3.37 11.31 5.32
CA LEU A 65 3.98 9.98 5.31
C LEU A 65 4.76 9.75 4.01
N HIS A 66 6.08 9.63 4.08
CA HIS A 66 6.95 9.27 2.95
C HIS A 66 6.93 7.76 2.67
N LEU A 67 5.75 7.19 2.51
CA LEU A 67 5.60 5.77 2.18
C LEU A 67 6.22 5.48 0.81
N HIS A 68 6.98 4.39 0.71
CA HIS A 68 7.46 3.93 -0.59
C HIS A 68 6.26 3.66 -1.53
N PRO A 69 6.28 4.08 -2.80
CA PRO A 69 5.12 3.98 -3.69
C PRO A 69 4.53 2.57 -3.83
N SER A 70 5.34 1.52 -3.66
CA SER A 70 4.87 0.13 -3.70
C SER A 70 3.98 -0.25 -2.51
N ILE A 71 4.15 0.39 -1.35
CA ILE A 71 3.42 0.05 -0.11
C ILE A 71 2.38 1.10 0.31
N ALA A 72 2.38 2.28 -0.31
CA ALA A 72 1.35 3.30 -0.05
C ALA A 72 -0.08 2.72 -0.24
N PRO A 73 -1.01 2.93 0.71
CA PRO A 73 -2.33 2.30 0.68
C PRO A 73 -3.20 2.83 -0.48
N ILE A 74 -3.06 4.12 -0.79
CA ILE A 74 -3.65 4.77 -1.96
C ILE A 74 -2.49 5.17 -2.87
N LYS A 75 -2.60 4.84 -4.17
CA LYS A 75 -1.56 5.13 -5.16
C LYS A 75 -1.81 6.46 -5.84
N VAL A 76 -3.07 6.75 -6.15
CA VAL A 76 -3.48 7.95 -6.89
C VAL A 76 -4.72 8.55 -6.25
N ALA A 77 -4.74 9.88 -6.10
CA ALA A 77 -5.93 10.63 -5.72
C ALA A 77 -6.37 11.54 -6.86
N VAL A 78 -7.62 11.43 -7.29
CA VAL A 78 -8.21 12.26 -8.34
C VAL A 78 -9.00 13.40 -7.71
N LEU A 79 -8.55 14.63 -7.95
CA LEU A 79 -8.96 15.84 -7.22
C LEU A 79 -9.39 16.93 -8.22
N PRO A 80 -10.68 17.09 -8.57
CA PRO A 80 -11.10 18.24 -9.37
C PRO A 80 -10.77 19.55 -8.64
N LEU A 81 -10.36 20.59 -9.36
CA LEU A 81 -9.96 21.88 -8.79
C LEU A 81 -11.11 22.52 -8.00
N SER A 82 -12.36 22.32 -8.45
CA SER A 82 -13.57 22.81 -7.79
C SER A 82 -14.74 21.82 -7.96
N ARG A 83 -15.79 21.98 -7.15
CA ARG A 83 -17.03 21.20 -7.24
C ARG A 83 -17.97 21.61 -8.38
N LYS A 84 -17.48 22.37 -9.37
CA LYS A 84 -18.32 22.78 -10.49
C LYS A 84 -18.67 21.56 -11.33
N GLU A 85 -19.93 21.44 -11.72
CA GLU A 85 -20.45 20.34 -12.54
C GLU A 85 -19.74 20.23 -13.90
N THR A 86 -19.04 21.27 -14.35
CA THR A 86 -18.22 21.23 -15.57
C THR A 86 -16.99 20.33 -15.42
N LEU A 87 -16.40 20.22 -14.22
CA LEU A 87 -15.17 19.43 -13.97
C LEU A 87 -15.48 18.00 -13.55
N THR A 88 -16.59 17.79 -12.85
CA THR A 88 -16.96 16.50 -12.27
C THR A 88 -17.01 15.34 -13.29
N PRO A 89 -17.55 15.50 -14.51
CA PRO A 89 -17.57 14.41 -15.50
C PRO A 89 -16.17 13.93 -15.87
N LEU A 90 -15.26 14.84 -16.25
CA LEU A 90 -13.90 14.49 -16.62
C LEU A 90 -13.12 13.89 -15.44
N ALA A 91 -13.28 14.46 -14.22
CA ALA A 91 -12.63 13.91 -13.04
C ALA A 91 -13.14 12.49 -12.69
N LYS A 92 -14.43 12.21 -12.88
CA LYS A 92 -14.99 10.87 -12.69
C LYS A 92 -14.57 9.89 -13.77
N GLU A 93 -14.42 10.34 -15.00
CA GLU A 93 -13.86 9.55 -16.11
C GLU A 93 -12.43 9.10 -15.79
N VAL A 94 -11.55 10.06 -15.49
CA VAL A 94 -10.16 9.80 -15.08
C VAL A 94 -10.09 8.87 -13.87
N TYR A 95 -10.91 9.11 -12.85
CA TYR A 95 -11.01 8.21 -11.68
C TYR A 95 -11.42 6.78 -12.07
N THR A 96 -12.39 6.64 -12.96
CA THR A 96 -12.92 5.34 -13.41
C THR A 96 -11.89 4.55 -14.21
N GLU A 97 -11.04 5.23 -14.98
CA GLU A 97 -9.94 4.59 -15.70
C GLU A 97 -8.82 4.16 -14.73
N LEU A 98 -8.34 5.08 -13.90
CA LEU A 98 -7.20 4.83 -13.00
C LEU A 98 -7.50 3.73 -11.97
N ARG A 99 -8.74 3.67 -11.44
CA ARG A 99 -9.12 2.65 -10.45
C ARG A 99 -9.14 1.21 -10.98
N GLN A 100 -9.00 1.00 -12.29
CA GLN A 100 -8.89 -0.34 -12.88
C GLN A 100 -7.50 -0.93 -12.67
N GLN A 101 -6.48 -0.10 -12.49
CA GLN A 101 -5.09 -0.52 -12.36
C GLN A 101 -4.49 -0.23 -10.98
N TRP A 102 -5.02 0.77 -10.27
CA TRP A 102 -4.47 1.22 -9.00
C TRP A 102 -5.53 1.43 -7.91
N MET A 103 -5.09 1.36 -6.65
CA MET A 103 -5.88 1.85 -5.52
C MET A 103 -6.00 3.35 -5.63
N THR A 104 -7.16 3.80 -6.10
CA THR A 104 -7.40 5.21 -6.44
C THR A 104 -8.49 5.78 -5.54
N SER A 105 -8.29 7.01 -5.09
CA SER A 105 -9.29 7.79 -4.33
C SER A 105 -9.86 8.92 -5.20
N TYR A 106 -11.09 9.34 -4.91
CA TYR A 106 -11.73 10.53 -5.50
C TYR A 106 -12.19 11.45 -4.38
N ASP A 107 -11.85 12.73 -4.47
CA ASP A 107 -12.27 13.71 -3.48
C ASP A 107 -12.50 15.08 -4.12
N GLU A 108 -13.71 15.62 -3.97
CA GLU A 108 -14.07 16.97 -4.39
C GLU A 108 -14.47 17.85 -3.20
N ALA A 109 -14.21 17.40 -1.96
CA ALA A 109 -14.58 18.11 -0.76
C ALA A 109 -13.59 19.21 -0.38
N GLN A 110 -14.13 20.33 0.11
CA GLN A 110 -13.37 21.49 0.58
C GLN A 110 -12.43 22.10 -0.49
N SER A 111 -11.44 22.89 -0.09
CA SER A 111 -10.46 23.47 -1.01
C SER A 111 -9.43 22.43 -1.47
N ILE A 112 -8.82 22.65 -2.64
CA ILE A 112 -7.80 21.75 -3.20
C ILE A 112 -6.60 21.57 -2.25
N GLY A 113 -6.15 22.64 -1.59
CA GLY A 113 -5.07 22.57 -0.60
C GLY A 113 -5.38 21.64 0.58
N ARG A 114 -6.63 21.63 1.08
CA ARG A 114 -7.04 20.68 2.13
C ARG A 114 -7.15 19.25 1.63
N ARG A 115 -7.42 19.04 0.34
CA ARG A 115 -7.39 17.70 -0.27
C ARG A 115 -5.96 17.19 -0.36
N TYR A 116 -5.05 18.03 -0.85
CA TYR A 116 -3.62 17.74 -0.88
C TYR A 116 -3.06 17.38 0.50
N ARG A 117 -3.35 18.17 1.54
CA ARG A 117 -2.89 17.83 2.90
C ARG A 117 -3.41 16.47 3.39
N ARG A 118 -4.67 16.14 3.14
CA ARG A 118 -5.21 14.81 3.50
C ARG A 118 -4.51 13.67 2.76
N GLN A 119 -4.03 13.91 1.53
CA GLN A 119 -3.28 12.92 0.75
C GLN A 119 -1.82 12.82 1.23
N ASP A 120 -1.19 13.94 1.58
CA ASP A 120 0.14 13.98 2.19
C ASP A 120 0.14 13.21 3.53
N GLU A 121 -0.87 13.42 4.38
CA GLU A 121 -1.07 12.76 5.69
C GLU A 121 -1.20 11.23 5.60
N ILE A 122 -1.63 10.69 4.46
CA ILE A 122 -1.76 9.24 4.25
C ILE A 122 -0.72 8.66 3.28
N GLY A 123 0.23 9.49 2.84
CA GLY A 123 1.34 9.10 1.97
C GLY A 123 0.94 8.69 0.56
N THR A 124 -0.10 9.31 -0.01
CA THR A 124 -0.50 9.06 -1.40
C THR A 124 0.56 9.61 -2.36
N PRO A 125 1.18 8.77 -3.22
CA PRO A 125 2.29 9.20 -4.07
C PRO A 125 1.91 10.19 -5.17
N PHE A 126 0.68 10.13 -5.70
CA PHE A 126 0.25 10.97 -6.82
C PHE A 126 -1.12 11.59 -6.58
N CYS A 127 -1.21 12.91 -6.69
CA CYS A 127 -2.45 13.66 -6.77
C CYS A 127 -2.66 14.17 -8.20
N VAL A 128 -3.70 13.68 -8.86
CA VAL A 128 -4.11 14.09 -10.21
C VAL A 128 -5.20 15.14 -10.10
N THR A 129 -4.90 16.35 -10.55
CA THR A 129 -5.80 17.49 -10.47
C THR A 129 -6.36 17.86 -11.84
N ILE A 130 -7.69 17.96 -11.90
CA ILE A 130 -8.45 18.35 -13.09
C ILE A 130 -8.90 19.79 -12.91
N ASP A 131 -8.45 20.69 -13.77
CA ASP A 131 -8.81 22.10 -13.75
C ASP A 131 -9.64 22.50 -14.99
N PHE A 132 -9.89 23.80 -15.16
CA PHE A 132 -10.69 24.28 -16.28
C PHE A 132 -9.96 24.17 -17.62
N GLU A 133 -8.63 24.25 -17.63
CA GLU A 133 -7.81 24.09 -18.84
C GLU A 133 -7.83 22.63 -19.31
N SER A 134 -7.90 21.67 -18.37
CA SER A 134 -8.08 20.25 -18.66
C SER A 134 -9.28 19.94 -19.56
N LEU A 135 -10.34 20.76 -19.54
CA LEU A 135 -11.52 20.58 -20.40
C LEU A 135 -11.23 20.89 -21.87
N GLU A 136 -10.23 21.72 -22.14
CA GLU A 136 -9.86 22.18 -23.47
C GLU A 136 -8.70 21.34 -24.04
N ASP A 137 -7.64 21.16 -23.25
CA ASP A 137 -6.39 20.56 -23.69
C ASP A 137 -6.22 19.07 -23.35
N LYS A 138 -7.13 18.53 -22.53
CA LYS A 138 -7.11 17.15 -22.01
C LYS A 138 -5.84 16.80 -21.22
N GLN A 139 -5.20 17.78 -20.60
CA GLN A 139 -4.06 17.58 -19.72
C GLN A 139 -4.47 17.73 -18.25
N VAL A 140 -3.75 17.05 -17.36
CA VAL A 140 -3.99 17.10 -15.92
C VAL A 140 -2.69 17.46 -15.21
N THR A 141 -2.80 18.08 -14.04
CA THR A 141 -1.65 18.35 -13.17
C THR A 141 -1.39 17.16 -12.27
N ILE A 142 -0.15 16.66 -12.22
CA ILE A 142 0.29 15.64 -11.26
C ILE A 142 1.14 16.33 -10.19
N ARG A 143 0.71 16.19 -8.93
CA ARG A 143 1.48 16.59 -7.74
C ARG A 143 1.94 15.35 -6.98
#